data_AF-A0A8I5ZRA3-F1
#
_entry.id   AF-A0A8I5ZRA3-F1
#
_cell.length_a   1.000
_cell.length_b   1.000
_cell.length_c   1.000
_cell.angle_alpha   90.00
_cell.angle_beta   90.00
_cell.angle_gamma   90.00
#
_symmetry.space_group_name_H-M   'P 1'
#
loop_
_entity.id
_entity.type
_entity.pdbx_description
1 polymer ?
#
loop_
_entity_poly.entity_id
_entity_poly.type
_entity_poly.pdbx_seq_one_letter_code
_entity_poly.pdbx_strand_id
1 'polypeptide(L)'
;MPRITFPVAARCSEELVFILVAMPSKGPLQFMQIFRCKKTATGVAHCKPGNGLIKVNGRPLEMTEPRTLQCKLLEPVLLLGKERFAGVDIRVRVKGGDHVAQIYAIRLSISKALVAY
;
A
#
# COMPACT_ATOMS: atom_id res chain seq x y z
N MET A 1 13.66 15.93 -1.27
CA MET A 1 12.68 14.83 -1.18
C MET A 1 11.28 15.41 -1.31
N PRO A 2 10.51 15.12 -2.37
CA PRO A 2 9.21 15.75 -2.54
C PRO A 2 8.24 15.24 -1.45
N ARG A 3 7.90 16.13 -0.51
CA ARG A 3 6.77 15.95 0.41
C ARG A 3 5.50 16.15 -0.40
N ILE A 4 5.06 15.09 -1.08
CA ILE A 4 3.78 15.10 -1.76
C ILE A 4 2.70 15.03 -0.66
N THR A 5 2.21 16.21 -0.29
CA THR A 5 1.15 16.38 0.69
C THR A 5 -0.13 16.50 -0.10
N PHE A 6 -0.81 15.38 -0.34
CA PHE A 6 -2.15 15.40 -0.92
C PHE A 6 -3.18 15.72 0.18
N PRO A 7 -4.21 16.55 -0.13
CA PRO A 7 -5.19 17.02 0.85
C PRO A 7 -6.01 15.87 1.46
N VAL A 8 -6.38 16.05 2.72
CA VAL A 8 -6.94 15.06 3.66
C VAL A 8 -8.46 14.85 3.46
N ALA A 9 -9.02 15.22 2.31
CA ALA A 9 -10.46 15.19 2.08
C ALA A 9 -10.81 14.49 0.77
N ALA A 10 -10.87 13.17 0.79
CA ALA A 10 -11.66 12.42 -0.18
C ALA A 10 -12.63 11.56 0.61
N ARG A 11 -13.90 11.98 0.61
CA ARG A 11 -15.01 11.16 1.08
C ARG A 11 -14.94 9.80 0.39
N CYS A 12 -15.22 8.79 1.19
CA CYS A 12 -15.48 7.42 0.82
C CYS A 12 -16.70 7.38 -0.13
N SER A 13 -16.46 7.62 -1.42
CA SER A 13 -17.42 7.40 -2.50
C SER A 13 -16.63 6.85 -3.68
N GLU A 14 -17.21 5.88 -4.35
CA GLU A 14 -16.58 5.02 -5.32
C GLU A 14 -16.05 5.77 -6.53
N GLU A 15 -14.78 6.17 -6.51
CA GLU A 15 -13.99 6.25 -7.73
C GLU A 15 -12.63 5.61 -7.44
N LEU A 16 -12.38 4.52 -8.17
CA LEU A 16 -11.03 4.07 -8.42
C LEU A 16 -10.26 5.26 -9.00
N VAL A 17 -9.56 6.00 -8.15
CA VAL A 17 -8.40 6.74 -8.61
C VAL A 17 -7.29 5.69 -8.82
N PHE A 18 -7.46 4.93 -9.90
CA PHE A 18 -6.39 4.35 -10.69
C PHE A 18 -5.54 5.55 -11.12
N ILE A 19 -4.55 5.95 -10.31
CA ILE A 19 -3.40 6.63 -10.91
C ILE A 19 -2.47 5.51 -11.39
N LEU A 20 -2.93 4.87 -12.48
CA LEU A 20 -2.03 4.43 -13.52
C LEU A 20 -1.38 5.72 -14.03
N VAL A 21 -0.22 6.11 -13.50
CA VAL A 21 0.68 6.87 -14.36
C VAL A 21 1.25 5.86 -15.35
N ALA A 22 0.42 5.47 -16.31
CA ALA A 22 0.93 5.08 -17.59
C ALA A 22 1.37 6.38 -18.24
N MET A 23 2.66 6.67 -18.14
CA MET A 23 3.35 7.41 -19.18
C MET A 23 4.45 6.51 -19.71
N PRO A 24 4.25 5.85 -20.86
CA PRO A 24 5.35 5.20 -21.57
C PRO A 24 6.11 6.29 -22.32
N SER A 25 7.44 6.32 -22.16
CA SER A 25 8.43 6.64 -23.21
C SER A 25 9.73 7.19 -22.60
N LYS A 26 10.57 6.25 -22.14
CA LYS A 26 12.06 6.19 -22.22
C LYS A 26 12.58 5.40 -21.00
N GLY A 27 12.54 4.07 -21.15
CA GLY A 27 12.83 3.06 -20.12
C GLY A 27 11.62 2.79 -19.21
N PRO A 28 11.22 1.55 -18.91
CA PRO A 28 9.97 1.32 -18.21
C PRO A 28 10.13 1.60 -16.71
N LEU A 29 9.92 2.85 -16.28
CA LEU A 29 9.66 3.18 -14.88
C LEU A 29 8.25 2.67 -14.53
N GLN A 30 8.15 1.38 -14.20
CA GLN A 30 6.91 0.76 -13.76
C GLN A 30 6.64 1.17 -12.31
N PHE A 31 5.88 2.25 -12.09
CA PHE A 31 5.40 2.62 -10.76
C PHE A 31 3.89 2.60 -10.73
N MET A 32 3.33 1.89 -9.77
CA MET A 32 1.88 1.79 -9.58
C MET A 32 1.52 2.39 -8.24
N GLN A 33 0.52 3.27 -8.24
CA GLN A 33 -0.02 3.84 -7.01
C GLN A 33 -1.46 3.39 -6.85
N ILE A 34 -1.74 2.73 -5.73
CA ILE A 34 -3.06 2.18 -5.45
C ILE A 34 -3.59 2.76 -4.16
N PHE A 35 -4.82 3.24 -4.25
CA PHE A 35 -5.55 3.79 -3.14
C PHE A 35 -6.53 2.76 -2.59
N ARG A 36 -6.60 2.67 -1.26
CA ARG A 36 -7.66 1.95 -0.57
C ARG A 36 -8.07 2.70 0.69
N CYS A 37 -9.35 2.62 1.01
CA CYS A 37 -9.91 3.15 2.23
C CYS A 37 -10.65 2.04 2.99
N LYS A 38 -10.58 2.11 4.30
CA LYS A 38 -11.42 1.32 5.21
C LYS A 38 -11.98 2.27 6.26
N LYS A 39 -13.30 2.47 6.26
CA LYS A 39 -13.95 3.48 7.10
C LYS A 39 -13.31 4.85 6.85
N THR A 40 -12.80 5.52 7.89
CA THR A 40 -12.09 6.81 7.79
C THR A 40 -10.59 6.68 7.54
N ALA A 41 -10.04 5.46 7.53
CA ALA A 41 -8.62 5.22 7.29
C ALA A 41 -8.33 5.10 5.78
N THR A 42 -7.29 5.79 5.34
CA THR A 42 -6.85 5.81 3.95
C THR A 42 -5.44 5.28 3.83
N GLY A 43 -5.26 4.25 3.02
CA GLY A 43 -3.98 3.60 2.71
C GLY A 43 -3.60 3.75 1.24
N VAL A 44 -2.42 4.31 1.01
CA VAL A 44 -1.83 4.49 -0.32
C VAL A 44 -0.61 3.58 -0.43
N ALA A 45 -0.65 2.61 -1.35
CA ALA A 45 0.50 1.76 -1.66
C ALA A 45 1.18 2.26 -2.94
N HIS A 46 2.51 2.37 -2.87
CA HIS A 46 3.36 2.60 -4.03
C HIS A 46 4.15 1.34 -4.30
N CYS A 47 3.94 0.74 -5.46
CA CYS A 47 4.68 -0.41 -5.96
C CYS A 47 5.75 0.06 -6.93
N LYS A 48 6.96 -0.45 -6.74
CA LYS A 48 8.08 -0.27 -7.65
C LYS A 48 8.74 -1.63 -7.88
N PRO A 49 9.34 -1.90 -9.06
CA PRO A 49 10.21 -3.07 -9.22
C PRO A 49 11.36 -2.98 -8.22
N GLY A 50 11.67 -4.07 -7.54
CA GLY A 50 12.65 -4.08 -6.46
C GLY A 50 12.88 -5.47 -5.86
N ASN A 51 13.32 -5.51 -4.60
CA ASN A 51 13.85 -6.71 -3.94
C ASN A 51 12.88 -7.32 -2.90
N GLY A 52 11.59 -6.93 -2.91
CA GLY A 52 10.60 -7.45 -1.96
C GLY A 52 10.55 -6.72 -0.63
N LEU A 53 10.95 -5.46 -0.59
CA LEU A 53 10.93 -4.66 0.62
C LEU A 53 9.55 -4.03 0.85
N ILE A 54 8.88 -4.45 1.93
CA ILE A 54 7.60 -3.90 2.35
C ILE A 54 7.78 -2.95 3.54
N LYS A 55 7.36 -1.69 3.38
CA LYS A 55 7.44 -0.66 4.42
C LYS A 55 6.11 0.04 4.60
N VAL A 56 5.69 0.24 5.84
CA VAL A 56 4.49 0.99 6.23
C VAL A 56 4.93 2.24 6.99
N ASN A 57 4.58 3.43 6.50
CA ASN A 57 4.95 4.71 7.10
C ASN A 57 6.47 4.85 7.37
N GLY A 58 7.32 4.17 6.58
CA GLY A 58 8.77 4.15 6.75
C GLY A 58 9.30 3.11 7.73
N ARG A 59 8.43 2.39 8.46
CA ARG A 59 8.77 1.29 9.36
C ARG A 59 8.53 -0.08 8.67
N PRO A 60 9.24 -1.15 9.06
CA PRO A 60 8.93 -2.50 8.57
C PRO A 60 7.58 -3.00 9.11
N LEU A 61 6.98 -3.98 8.42
CA LEU A 61 5.63 -4.48 8.72
C LEU A 61 5.48 -4.97 10.17
N GLU A 62 6.53 -5.59 10.72
CA GLU A 62 6.60 -6.15 12.08
C GLU A 62 6.55 -5.09 13.20
N MET A 63 6.95 -3.86 12.89
CA MET A 63 6.97 -2.75 13.85
C MET A 63 5.69 -1.91 13.80
N THR A 64 4.65 -2.41 13.11
CA THR A 64 3.34 -1.76 13.09
C THR A 64 2.58 -2.09 14.36
N GLU A 65 2.13 -1.05 15.07
CA GLU A 65 1.27 -1.18 16.24
C GLU A 65 -0.21 -1.22 15.80
N PRO A 66 -1.10 -1.93 16.52
CA PRO A 66 -0.91 -2.84 17.66
C PRO A 66 -0.45 -4.26 17.29
N ARG A 67 0.35 -4.89 18.17
CA ARG A 67 0.89 -6.26 17.98
C ARG A 67 -0.19 -7.34 17.82
N THR A 68 -1.31 -7.20 18.51
CA THR A 68 -2.42 -8.18 18.51
C THR A 68 -3.01 -8.43 17.13
N LEU A 69 -2.92 -7.44 16.24
CA LEU A 69 -3.50 -7.51 14.88
C LEU A 69 -2.44 -7.76 13.80
N GLN A 70 -1.18 -8.02 14.17
CA GLN A 70 -0.09 -8.27 13.22
C GLN A 70 -0.36 -9.48 12.33
N CYS A 71 -1.04 -10.50 12.84
CA CYS A 71 -1.47 -11.66 12.06
C CYS A 71 -2.28 -11.25 10.82
N LYS A 72 -3.09 -10.18 10.92
CA LYS A 72 -3.91 -9.66 9.80
C LYS A 72 -3.09 -8.90 8.76
N LEU A 73 -1.96 -8.31 9.14
CA LEU A 73 -1.03 -7.65 8.21
C LEU A 73 -0.21 -8.67 7.42
N LEU A 74 0.14 -9.80 8.05
CA LEU A 74 0.98 -10.83 7.45
C LEU A 74 0.20 -11.81 6.56
N GLU A 75 -1.12 -11.92 6.71
CA GLU A 75 -2.00 -12.73 5.84
C GLU A 75 -1.67 -12.64 4.33
N PRO A 76 -1.54 -11.46 3.68
CA PRO A 76 -1.21 -11.39 2.27
C PRO A 76 0.17 -11.96 1.93
N VAL A 77 1.15 -11.86 2.84
CA VAL A 77 2.49 -12.41 2.63
C VAL A 77 2.49 -13.93 2.79
N LEU A 78 1.77 -14.42 3.80
CA LEU A 78 1.63 -15.85 4.08
C LEU A 78 0.83 -16.58 2.99
N LEU A 79 -0.24 -15.96 2.45
CA LEU A 79 -1.09 -16.55 1.44
C LEU A 79 -0.45 -16.60 0.05
N LEU A 80 0.22 -15.53 -0.37
CA LEU A 80 0.80 -15.43 -1.72
C LEU A 80 2.22 -16.00 -1.81
N GLY A 81 2.88 -16.21 -0.66
CA GLY A 81 4.26 -16.66 -0.58
C GLY A 81 5.27 -15.54 -0.88
N LYS A 82 6.48 -15.66 -0.33
CA LYS A 82 7.55 -14.66 -0.48
C LYS A 82 8.04 -14.49 -1.92
N GLU A 83 7.85 -15.51 -2.76
CA GLU A 83 8.29 -15.54 -4.15
C GLU A 83 7.67 -14.42 -4.99
N ARG A 84 6.37 -14.17 -4.82
CA ARG A 84 5.66 -13.11 -5.56
C ARG A 84 6.06 -11.70 -5.12
N PHE A 85 6.59 -11.55 -3.91
CA PHE A 85 7.06 -10.26 -3.42
C PHE A 85 8.50 -9.98 -3.84
N ALA A 86 9.32 -10.99 -4.16
CA ALA A 86 10.76 -10.81 -4.41
C ALA A 86 11.10 -9.83 -5.56
N GLY A 87 10.19 -9.61 -6.52
CA GLY A 87 10.38 -8.68 -7.63
C GLY A 87 9.82 -7.27 -7.43
N VAL A 88 9.19 -6.97 -6.29
CA VAL A 88 8.46 -5.71 -6.05
C VAL A 88 8.67 -5.14 -4.66
N ASP A 89 9.07 -3.88 -4.60
CA ASP A 89 9.10 -3.08 -3.38
C ASP A 89 7.79 -2.33 -3.19
N ILE A 90 7.20 -2.47 -2.01
CA ILE A 90 5.90 -1.86 -1.66
C ILE A 90 6.09 -0.88 -0.51
N ARG A 91 5.77 0.39 -0.75
CA ARG A 91 5.75 1.45 0.27
C ARG A 91 4.32 1.90 0.52
N VAL A 92 3.82 1.62 1.71
CA VAL A 92 2.46 1.98 2.13
C VAL A 92 2.51 3.21 3.04
N ARG A 93 1.64 4.17 2.76
CA ARG A 93 1.36 5.33 3.61
C ARG A 93 -0.09 5.25 4.07
N VAL A 94 -0.32 5.32 5.38
CA VAL A 94 -1.67 5.39 5.95
C VAL A 94 -1.89 6.70 6.67
N LYS A 95 -3.08 7.27 6.51
CA LYS A 95 -3.55 8.48 7.19
C LYS A 95 -5.00 8.31 7.65
N GLY A 96 -5.33 8.95 8.78
CA GLY A 96 -6.70 8.98 9.32
C GLY A 96 -7.16 7.66 9.96
N GLY A 97 -8.36 7.68 10.53
CA GLY A 97 -9.03 6.54 11.16
C GLY A 97 -8.32 5.92 12.37
N ASP A 98 -8.92 4.86 12.91
CA ASP A 98 -8.43 4.12 14.08
C ASP A 98 -7.33 3.10 13.70
N HIS A 99 -6.53 2.66 14.67
CA HIS A 99 -5.47 1.65 14.45
C HIS A 99 -6.00 0.37 13.77
N VAL A 100 -7.18 -0.09 14.17
CA VAL A 100 -7.84 -1.26 13.58
C VAL A 100 -8.16 -1.00 12.10
N ALA A 101 -8.80 0.13 11.79
CA ALA A 101 -9.17 0.48 10.43
C ALA A 101 -7.94 0.66 9.52
N GLN A 102 -6.86 1.23 10.04
CA GLN A 102 -5.59 1.39 9.33
C GLN A 102 -4.97 0.05 8.94
N ILE A 103 -4.95 -0.94 9.85
CA ILE A 103 -4.43 -2.27 9.55
C ILE A 103 -5.20 -2.94 8.41
N TYR A 104 -6.53 -2.86 8.44
CA TYR A 104 -7.34 -3.38 7.35
C TYR A 104 -7.09 -2.64 6.03
N ALA A 105 -6.90 -1.32 6.07
CA ALA A 105 -6.53 -0.55 4.89
C ALA A 105 -5.19 -1.02 4.31
N ILE A 106 -4.15 -1.20 5.14
CA ILE A 106 -2.82 -1.69 4.70
C ILE A 106 -2.95 -3.05 4.03
N ARG A 107 -3.67 -3.99 4.66
CA ARG A 107 -3.92 -5.33 4.11
C ARG A 107 -4.53 -5.24 2.70
N LEU A 108 -5.59 -4.46 2.55
CA LEU A 108 -6.28 -4.25 1.27
C LEU A 108 -5.39 -3.60 0.22
N SER A 109 -4.58 -2.61 0.62
CA SER A 109 -3.65 -1.92 -0.26
C SER A 109 -2.57 -2.87 -0.79
N ILE A 110 -1.97 -3.71 0.06
CA ILE A 110 -0.92 -4.67 -0.34
C ILE A 110 -1.48 -5.74 -1.29
N SER A 111 -2.65 -6.29 -1.00
CA SER A 111 -3.25 -7.30 -1.88
C SER A 111 -3.57 -6.75 -3.27
N LYS A 112 -4.15 -5.54 -3.36
CA LYS A 112 -4.43 -4.91 -4.65
C LYS A 112 -3.16 -4.46 -5.38
N ALA A 113 -2.15 -4.03 -4.62
CA ALA A 113 -0.82 -3.70 -5.12
C ALA A 113 -0.20 -4.79 -5.98
N LEU A 114 -0.35 -6.04 -5.55
CA LEU A 114 0.16 -7.18 -6.30
C LEU A 114 -0.72 -7.61 -7.48
N VAL A 115 -2.04 -7.41 -7.40
CA VAL A 115 -2.94 -7.80 -8.51
C VAL A 115 -2.84 -6.83 -9.68
N ALA A 116 -2.56 -5.56 -9.40
CA ALA A 116 -2.43 -4.52 -10.42
C ALA A 116 -1.02 -4.42 -11.02
N TYR A 117 -0.04 -5.16 -10.48
CA TYR A 117 1.32 -5.28 -11.00
C TYR A 117 1.45 -6.55 -11.82
#